data_AF-Q217L4-F1
#
_entry.id   AF-Q217L4-F1
#
_cell.length_a   1.000
_cell.length_b   1.000
_cell.length_c   1.000
_cell.angle_alpha   90.00
_cell.angle_beta   90.00
_cell.angle_gamma   90.00
#
_symmetry.space_group_name_H-M   'P 1'
#
loop_
_entity.id
_entity.type
_entity.pdbx_description
1 polymer ?
#
loop_
_entity_poly.entity_id
_entity_poly.type
_entity_poly.pdbx_seq_one_letter_code
_entity_poly.pdbx_strand_id
1 'polypeptide(L)'
;MPAASAVHRSERVPTVPPVAQVEIDVFSGRPNPRFELDDGKAARLKSLLERPRRPFSGDPPDPGLGFRGFVVELDAAESYRVVGGIVIHGTMAFVDPQRDVHDYIVANLPPEMKALLQPFLP
;
A
#
# COMPACT_ATOMS: atom_id res chain seq x y z
N MET A 1 43.23 9.35 -26.58
CA MET A 1 42.26 8.74 -25.64
C MET A 1 41.29 9.83 -25.18
N PRO A 2 40.01 9.74 -25.56
CA PRO A 2 38.98 9.89 -24.53
C PRO A 2 37.84 8.89 -24.72
N ALA A 3 37.43 8.23 -23.64
CA ALA A 3 36.16 7.52 -23.54
C ALA A 3 35.30 8.26 -22.51
N ALA A 4 34.37 9.09 -22.99
CA ALA A 4 33.32 9.64 -22.15
C ALA A 4 32.15 8.65 -22.16
N SER A 5 32.13 7.75 -21.18
CA SER A 5 30.96 6.91 -20.89
C SER A 5 29.85 7.78 -20.34
N ALA A 6 28.97 8.27 -21.22
CA ALA A 6 27.66 8.75 -20.85
C ALA A 6 26.79 7.54 -20.51
N VAL A 7 26.75 7.18 -19.22
CA VAL A 7 25.80 6.20 -18.71
C VAL A 7 24.41 6.82 -18.84
N HIS A 8 23.64 6.31 -19.80
CA HIS A 8 22.19 6.53 -19.94
C HIS A 8 21.55 6.28 -18.56
N ARG A 9 21.19 7.35 -17.84
CA ARG A 9 20.15 7.27 -16.83
C ARG A 9 18.86 7.08 -17.61
N SER A 10 18.47 5.83 -17.83
CA SER A 10 17.09 5.52 -18.21
C SER A 10 16.22 6.02 -17.07
N GLU A 11 15.71 7.24 -17.22
CA GLU A 11 14.59 7.75 -16.45
C GLU A 11 13.45 6.79 -16.72
N ARG A 12 13.24 5.81 -15.81
CA ARG A 12 12.01 5.04 -15.82
C ARG A 12 10.92 6.08 -15.66
N VAL A 13 10.17 6.35 -16.73
CA VAL A 13 8.87 6.96 -16.61
C VAL A 13 8.12 6.08 -15.60
N PRO A 14 7.62 6.61 -14.48
CA PRO A 14 6.84 5.81 -13.56
C PRO A 14 5.56 5.43 -14.31
N THR A 15 5.58 4.28 -14.97
CA THR A 15 4.36 3.62 -15.43
C THR A 15 3.58 3.35 -14.15
N VAL A 16 2.56 4.17 -13.90
CA VAL A 16 1.55 3.82 -12.93
C VAL A 16 0.92 2.53 -13.47
N PRO A 17 0.96 1.43 -12.72
CA PRO A 17 0.28 0.22 -13.14
C PRO A 17 -1.21 0.55 -13.30
N PRO A 18 -1.86 0.08 -14.38
CA PRO A 18 -3.26 0.41 -14.63
C PRO A 18 -4.17 -0.09 -13.50
N VAL A 19 -3.74 -1.11 -12.76
CA VAL A 19 -4.47 -1.66 -11.63
C VAL A 19 -3.58 -1.77 -10.41
N ALA A 20 -4.15 -1.50 -9.24
CA ALA A 20 -3.53 -1.86 -7.95
C ALA A 20 -4.37 -2.96 -7.30
N GLN A 21 -3.72 -4.03 -6.86
CA GLN A 21 -4.36 -5.07 -6.06
C GLN A 21 -4.30 -4.70 -4.60
N VAL A 22 -5.42 -4.83 -3.91
CA VAL A 22 -5.49 -4.64 -2.47
C VAL A 22 -6.00 -5.91 -1.82
N GLU A 23 -5.18 -6.47 -0.93
CA GLU A 23 -5.53 -7.57 -0.05
C GLU A 23 -5.87 -7.04 1.34
N ILE A 24 -6.98 -7.51 1.88
CA ILE A 24 -7.38 -7.29 3.28
C ILE A 24 -6.67 -8.34 4.12
N ASP A 25 -5.64 -7.93 4.88
CA ASP A 25 -4.89 -8.84 5.73
C ASP A 25 -5.69 -9.13 7.00
N VAL A 26 -6.29 -10.32 7.09
CA VAL A 26 -7.12 -10.72 8.24
C VAL A 26 -6.83 -12.15 8.67
N PHE A 27 -6.29 -12.31 9.88
CA PHE A 27 -5.99 -13.64 10.40
C PHE A 27 -7.24 -14.30 10.98
N SER A 28 -7.95 -15.02 10.12
CA SER A 28 -9.25 -15.67 10.40
C SER A 28 -9.28 -17.18 10.11
N GLY A 29 -8.20 -17.74 9.54
CA GLY A 29 -8.17 -19.13 9.04
C GLY A 29 -8.81 -19.32 7.66
N ARG A 30 -9.28 -18.24 7.03
CA ARG A 30 -9.78 -18.22 5.64
C ARG A 30 -8.79 -17.49 4.72
N PRO A 31 -8.85 -17.69 3.39
CA PRO A 31 -8.10 -16.86 2.44
C PRO A 31 -8.44 -15.38 2.61
N ASN A 32 -7.42 -14.52 2.53
CA ASN A 32 -7.60 -13.07 2.61
C ASN A 32 -8.34 -12.57 1.36
N PRO A 33 -9.39 -11.74 1.52
CA PRO A 33 -10.15 -11.23 0.40
C PRO A 33 -9.36 -10.13 -0.32
N ARG A 34 -9.45 -10.12 -1.66
CA ARG A 34 -8.70 -9.22 -2.56
C ARG A 34 -9.64 -8.45 -3.49
N PHE A 35 -9.27 -7.22 -3.83
CA PHE A 35 -9.98 -6.41 -4.80
C PHE A 35 -9.03 -5.51 -5.59
N GLU A 36 -9.50 -5.06 -6.75
CA GLU A 36 -8.72 -4.22 -7.66
C GLU A 36 -9.18 -2.76 -7.57
N LEU A 37 -8.23 -1.84 -7.68
CA LEU A 37 -8.48 -0.44 -7.93
C LEU A 37 -8.20 -0.14 -9.40
N ASP A 38 -9.15 0.54 -10.06
CA ASP A 38 -9.03 1.03 -11.43
C ASP A 38 -7.92 2.10 -11.62
N ASP A 39 -7.52 2.38 -12.86
CA ASP A 39 -6.43 3.28 -13.23
C ASP A 39 -6.42 4.61 -12.47
N GLY A 40 -7.59 5.26 -12.34
CA GLY A 40 -7.72 6.53 -11.64
C GLY A 40 -7.46 6.39 -10.15
N LYS A 41 -8.00 5.32 -9.54
CA LYS A 41 -7.82 5.07 -8.11
C LYS A 41 -6.44 4.54 -7.77
N ALA A 42 -5.86 3.70 -8.62
CA ALA A 42 -4.51 3.16 -8.48
C ALA A 42 -3.47 4.29 -8.54
N ALA A 43 -3.59 5.22 -9.51
CA ALA A 43 -2.72 6.40 -9.60
C ALA A 43 -2.78 7.27 -8.35
N ARG A 44 -3.98 7.47 -7.81
CA ARG A 44 -4.17 8.24 -6.58
C ARG A 44 -3.60 7.52 -5.36
N LEU A 45 -3.81 6.21 -5.24
CA LEU A 45 -3.23 5.41 -4.16
C LEU A 45 -1.71 5.43 -4.20
N LYS A 46 -1.10 5.24 -5.38
CA LYS A 46 0.34 5.36 -5.58
C LYS A 46 0.87 6.72 -5.12
N SER A 47 0.21 7.80 -5.55
CA SER A 47 0.55 9.16 -5.11
C SER A 47 0.47 9.33 -3.59
N LEU A 48 -0.47 8.67 -2.92
CA LEU A 48 -0.57 8.68 -1.45
C LEU A 48 0.52 7.86 -0.79
N LEU A 49 0.92 6.72 -1.36
CA LEU A 49 1.97 5.84 -0.84
C LEU A 49 3.36 6.49 -0.97
N GLU A 50 3.63 7.16 -2.10
CA GLU A 50 4.91 7.83 -2.40
C GLU A 50 5.11 9.19 -1.72
N ARG A 51 4.08 9.72 -1.05
CA ARG A 51 4.18 11.01 -0.34
C ARG A 51 5.34 11.00 0.66
N PRO A 52 6.20 12.04 0.69
CA PRO A 52 7.26 12.15 1.67
C PRO A 52 6.67 12.13 3.09
N ARG A 53 7.08 11.13 3.87
CA ARG A 53 6.65 10.93 5.25
C ARG A 53 7.87 10.80 6.16
N ARG A 54 7.65 11.07 7.45
CA ARG A 54 8.68 10.82 8.47
C ARG A 54 8.93 9.31 8.57
N PRO A 55 10.20 8.86 8.55
CA PRO A 55 10.52 7.47 8.82
C PRO A 55 9.97 7.05 10.18
N PHE A 56 9.45 5.83 10.26
CA PHE A 56 9.08 5.18 11.50
C PHE A 56 10.28 4.34 11.98
N SER A 57 10.65 4.50 13.25
CA SER A 57 11.84 3.86 13.85
C SER A 57 11.50 2.88 14.98
N GLY A 58 10.22 2.62 15.21
CA GLY A 58 9.76 1.64 16.20
C GLY A 58 9.59 0.25 15.59
N ASP A 59 9.28 -0.72 16.43
CA ASP A 59 8.80 -2.01 15.96
C ASP A 59 7.39 -1.83 15.34
N PRO A 60 7.13 -2.44 14.17
CA PRO A 60 5.77 -2.47 13.65
C PRO A 60 4.85 -3.14 14.68
N PRO A 61 3.59 -2.67 14.81
CA PRO A 61 2.67 -3.22 15.78
C PRO A 61 2.51 -4.74 15.60
N ASP A 62 2.44 -5.48 16.70
CA ASP A 62 2.17 -6.92 16.66
C ASP A 62 0.83 -7.15 15.94
N PRO A 63 0.81 -7.97 14.87
CA PRO A 63 -0.37 -8.10 14.04
C PRO A 63 -1.52 -8.86 14.74
N GLY A 64 -1.30 -9.52 15.88
CA GLY A 64 -2.35 -10.12 16.70
C GLY A 64 -3.32 -11.06 15.96
N LEU A 65 -4.49 -11.31 16.52
CA LEU A 65 -5.61 -11.99 15.84
C LEU A 65 -6.54 -10.95 15.20
N GLY A 66 -7.18 -11.30 14.08
CA GLY A 66 -8.14 -10.42 13.40
C GLY A 66 -7.52 -9.55 12.31
N PHE A 67 -8.03 -8.32 12.16
CA PHE A 67 -7.63 -7.39 11.10
C PHE A 67 -6.22 -6.84 11.33
N ARG A 68 -5.37 -6.97 10.31
CA ARG A 68 -3.94 -6.63 10.33
C ARG A 68 -3.57 -5.47 9.41
N GLY A 69 -4.57 -4.89 8.75
CA GLY A 69 -4.39 -3.81 7.78
C GLY A 69 -4.61 -4.28 6.34
N PHE A 70 -3.90 -3.62 5.44
CA PHE A 70 -3.99 -3.88 4.01
C PHE A 70 -2.61 -4.20 3.44
N VAL A 71 -2.56 -5.08 2.45
CA VAL A 71 -1.41 -5.22 1.56
C VAL A 71 -1.82 -4.67 0.21
N VAL A 72 -1.03 -3.72 -0.31
CA VAL A 72 -1.24 -3.09 -1.61
C VAL A 72 -0.12 -3.53 -2.52
N GLU A 73 -0.45 -4.14 -3.64
CA GLU A 73 0.48 -4.44 -4.73
C GLU A 73 0.16 -3.49 -5.87
N LEU A 74 1.08 -2.55 -6.14
CA LEU A 74 0.93 -1.65 -7.29
C LEU A 74 1.31 -2.41 -8.55
N ASP A 75 2.46 -3.10 -8.53
CA ASP A 75 2.91 -3.98 -9.60
C ASP A 75 3.63 -5.19 -9.02
N ALA A 76 4.05 -6.13 -9.86
CA ALA A 76 4.66 -7.39 -9.42
C ALA A 76 5.93 -7.23 -8.58
N ALA A 77 6.55 -6.05 -8.56
CA ALA A 77 7.76 -5.76 -7.79
C ALA A 77 7.52 -4.79 -6.62
N GLU A 78 6.39 -4.08 -6.59
CA GLU A 78 6.14 -2.99 -5.66
C GLU A 78 4.95 -3.30 -4.74
N SER A 79 5.25 -3.63 -3.48
CA SER A 79 4.25 -3.97 -2.45
C SER A 79 4.40 -3.14 -1.19
N TYR A 80 3.26 -2.75 -0.62
CA TYR A 80 3.14 -1.94 0.58
C TYR A 80 2.25 -2.62 1.59
N ARG A 81 2.61 -2.57 2.88
CA ARG A 81 1.69 -2.92 3.98
C ARG A 81 1.25 -1.66 4.70
N VAL A 82 -0.05 -1.53 4.94
CA VAL A 82 -0.68 -0.37 5.59
C VAL A 82 -1.34 -0.85 6.87
N VAL A 83 -0.79 -0.48 8.02
CA VAL A 83 -1.23 -0.95 9.34
C VAL A 83 -1.15 0.16 10.37
N GLY A 84 -2.24 0.42 11.11
CA GLY A 84 -2.22 1.30 12.28
C GLY A 84 -1.65 2.72 12.06
N GLY A 85 -1.81 3.29 10.85
CA GLY A 85 -1.22 4.59 10.51
C GLY A 85 0.28 4.52 10.17
N ILE A 86 0.78 3.35 9.81
CA ILE A 86 2.13 3.09 9.32
C ILE A 86 2.03 2.49 7.93
N VAL A 87 2.89 2.96 7.02
CA VAL A 87 3.08 2.39 5.69
C VAL A 87 4.46 1.75 5.65
N ILE A 88 4.52 0.47 5.30
CA ILE A 88 5.74 -0.34 5.25
C ILE A 88 5.99 -0.69 3.78
N HIS A 89 7.21 -0.44 3.29
CA HIS A 89 7.67 -0.79 1.95
C HIS A 89 9.06 -1.42 2.05
N GLY A 90 9.14 -2.74 1.81
CA GLY A 90 10.37 -3.51 2.01
C GLY A 90 10.87 -3.39 3.46
N THR A 91 12.07 -2.85 3.64
CA THR A 91 12.69 -2.62 4.96
C THR A 91 12.40 -1.23 5.54
N MET A 92 11.72 -0.36 4.78
CA MET A 92 11.39 0.99 5.21
C MET A 92 9.98 1.04 5.78
N ALA A 93 9.79 1.83 6.84
CA ALA A 93 8.49 2.15 7.40
C ALA A 93 8.33 3.66 7.54
N PHE A 94 7.12 4.15 7.34
CA PHE A 94 6.79 5.57 7.34
C PHE A 94 5.51 5.83 8.14
N VAL A 95 5.48 6.94 8.87
CA VAL A 95 4.29 7.35 9.63
C VAL A 95 3.28 8.02 8.70
N ASP A 96 2.05 7.52 8.69
CA ASP A 96 0.87 8.06 8.02
C ASP A 96 -0.15 8.53 9.08
N PRO A 97 0.12 9.65 9.79
CA PRO A 97 -0.59 10.01 11.01
C PRO A 97 -2.04 10.42 10.77
N GLN A 98 -2.37 10.88 9.56
CA GLN A 98 -3.73 11.19 9.15
C GLN A 98 -4.46 9.98 8.57
N ARG A 99 -3.77 8.84 8.43
CA ARG A 99 -4.30 7.61 7.84
C ARG A 99 -4.84 7.80 6.42
N ASP A 100 -4.31 8.78 5.69
CA ASP A 100 -4.72 9.11 4.33
C ASP A 100 -4.77 7.87 3.42
N VAL A 101 -3.79 6.96 3.55
CA VAL A 101 -3.74 5.74 2.71
C VAL A 101 -4.81 4.75 3.15
N HIS A 102 -4.92 4.51 4.45
CA HIS A 102 -5.92 3.60 5.00
C HIS A 102 -7.34 4.05 4.64
N ASP A 103 -7.65 5.33 4.84
CA ASP A 103 -8.98 5.87 4.63
C ASP A 103 -9.34 5.90 3.14
N TYR A 104 -8.34 6.16 2.29
CA TYR A 104 -8.51 6.04 0.85
C TYR A 104 -8.85 4.61 0.41
N ILE A 105 -8.18 3.60 0.97
CA ILE A 105 -8.48 2.19 0.70
C ILE A 105 -9.91 1.86 1.17
N VAL A 106 -10.28 2.25 2.39
CA VAL A 106 -11.60 1.98 2.96
C VAL A 106 -12.72 2.65 2.17
N ALA A 107 -12.51 3.87 1.68
CA ALA A 107 -13.48 4.60 0.86
C ALA A 107 -13.76 3.91 -0.49
N ASN A 108 -12.82 3.09 -0.97
CA ASN A 108 -12.91 2.39 -2.26
C ASN A 108 -13.16 0.88 -2.12
N LEU A 109 -13.44 0.39 -0.91
CA LEU A 109 -13.82 -1.01 -0.70
C LEU A 109 -15.11 -1.36 -1.46
N PRO A 110 -15.16 -2.53 -2.13
CA PRO A 110 -16.41 -3.11 -2.58
C PRO A 110 -17.41 -3.25 -1.43
N PRO A 111 -18.72 -3.05 -1.67
CA PRO A 111 -19.74 -3.09 -0.62
C PRO A 111 -19.71 -4.37 0.22
N GLU A 112 -19.54 -5.54 -0.41
CA GLU A 112 -19.42 -6.82 0.32
C GLU A 112 -18.23 -6.87 1.28
N MET A 113 -17.08 -6.33 0.87
CA MET A 113 -15.87 -6.31 1.70
C MET A 113 -15.97 -5.27 2.81
N LYS A 114 -16.62 -4.14 2.54
CA LYS A 114 -16.89 -3.11 3.54
C LYS A 114 -17.75 -3.66 4.68
N ALA A 115 -18.76 -4.48 4.37
CA ALA A 115 -19.58 -5.14 5.38
C ALA A 115 -18.76 -6.14 6.23
N LEU A 116 -17.82 -6.87 5.63
CA LEU A 116 -16.91 -7.77 6.35
C LEU A 116 -15.96 -7.03 7.30
N LEU A 117 -15.50 -5.85 6.89
CA LEU A 117 -14.56 -5.04 7.66
C LEU A 117 -15.22 -4.15 8.71
N GLN A 118 -16.52 -3.86 8.58
CA GLN A 118 -17.24 -2.94 9.45
C GLN A 118 -17.02 -3.15 10.97
N PRO A 119 -16.90 -4.39 11.50
CA PRO A 119 -16.60 -4.62 12.92
C PRO A 119 -15.18 -4.23 13.36
N PHE A 120 -14.26 -4.07 12.41
CA PHE A 120 -12.83 -3.84 12.63
C PHE A 120 -12.36 -2.45 12.17
N LEU A 121 -13.19 -1.73 11.42
CA LEU A 121 -12.94 -0.34 11.06
C LEU A 121 -13.17 0.53 12.30
N PRO A 122 -12.19 1.36 12.71
CA PRO A 122 -12.33 2.28 13.82
C PRO A 122 -13.25 3.45 13.52
#